data_AF-X1EX86-F1
#
_entry.id   AF-X1EX86-F1
#
_cell.length_a   1.000
_cell.length_b   1.000
_cell.length_c   1.000
_cell.angle_alpha   90.00
_cell.angle_beta   90.00
_cell.angle_gamma   90.00
#
_symmetry.space_group_name_H-M   'P 1'
#
loop_
_entity.id
_entity.type
_entity.pdbx_description
1 polymer ?
#
loop_
_entity_poly.entity_id
_entity_poly.type
_entity_poly.pdbx_seq_one_letter_code
_entity_poly.pdbx_strand_id
1 'polypeptide(L)'
;MHQEAEYGIAAHWNYDDAAKKSKDIPEDKLVWLNQLIEWQKDLKDTSKFAESLQADVFKDRIFVFTPEGEILDLPDGATPVDFAYHIHTEVGHCCRESKVNSKLVPLNHKLENGDVVEIITGKKQSPKRDWLYFVKTSVARNNIRNWLKKISRDKNLESGNRIINDE
;
A
#
# COMPACT_ATOMS: atom_id res chain seq x y z
N MET A 1 -37.90 -29.97 -11.05
CA MET A 1 -37.81 -29.92 -9.57
C MET A 1 -36.58 -30.75 -9.20
N HIS A 2 -35.60 -30.15 -8.50
CA HIS A 2 -34.35 -30.77 -8.00
C HIS A 2 -33.32 -31.12 -9.12
N GLN A 3 -32.08 -30.63 -9.20
CA GLN A 3 -31.16 -29.93 -8.29
C GLN A 3 -30.25 -28.99 -9.13
N GLU A 4 -30.66 -27.74 -9.35
CA GLU A 4 -29.75 -26.69 -9.86
C GLU A 4 -29.20 -25.84 -8.70
N ALA A 5 -28.77 -26.49 -7.62
CA ALA A 5 -28.48 -25.82 -6.34
C ALA A 5 -27.05 -26.00 -5.80
N GLU A 6 -26.09 -26.64 -6.49
CA GLU A 6 -24.82 -27.00 -5.81
C GLU A 6 -23.49 -26.66 -6.51
N TYR A 7 -23.44 -26.01 -7.68
CA TYR A 7 -22.14 -25.69 -8.30
C TYR A 7 -22.06 -24.28 -8.93
N GLY A 8 -22.65 -23.30 -8.25
CA GLY A 8 -22.47 -21.89 -8.60
C GLY A 8 -21.12 -21.35 -8.10
N ILE A 9 -20.20 -21.11 -9.04
CA ILE A 9 -19.04 -20.18 -8.94
C ILE A 9 -17.73 -20.74 -8.34
N ALA A 10 -17.70 -21.93 -7.71
CA ALA A 10 -16.49 -22.44 -7.04
C ALA A 10 -15.63 -23.47 -7.80
N ALA A 11 -15.81 -23.65 -9.11
CA ALA A 11 -15.25 -24.81 -9.84
C ALA A 11 -13.96 -24.58 -10.66
N HIS A 12 -13.28 -23.43 -10.56
CA HIS A 12 -12.14 -23.15 -11.46
C HIS A 12 -10.83 -22.65 -10.85
N TRP A 13 -10.66 -22.64 -9.52
CA TRP A 13 -9.36 -22.25 -8.91
C TRP A 13 -8.58 -23.40 -8.23
N ASN A 14 -8.96 -24.65 -8.44
CA ASN A 14 -8.25 -25.75 -7.80
C ASN A 14 -7.99 -26.87 -8.81
N TYR A 15 -7.06 -26.68 -9.75
CA TYR A 15 -6.51 -27.84 -10.44
C TYR A 15 -5.06 -27.82 -10.93
N ASP A 16 -4.28 -26.74 -10.85
CA ASP A 16 -2.91 -26.78 -11.41
C ASP A 16 -1.74 -26.65 -10.42
N ASP A 17 -1.96 -26.52 -9.11
CA ASP A 17 -0.85 -26.32 -8.15
C ASP A 17 -0.60 -27.47 -7.16
N ALA A 18 -1.18 -28.64 -7.40
CA ALA A 18 -0.91 -29.84 -6.58
C ALA A 18 0.41 -30.55 -6.91
N ALA A 19 1.23 -30.03 -7.83
CA ALA A 19 2.45 -30.72 -8.26
C ALA A 19 3.58 -29.77 -8.62
N LYS A 20 4.24 -29.17 -7.63
CA LYS A 20 5.71 -29.23 -7.46
C LYS A 20 6.18 -28.42 -6.27
N LYS A 21 6.75 -29.13 -5.30
CA LYS A 21 7.78 -28.60 -4.40
C LYS A 21 9.00 -28.18 -5.24
N SER A 22 9.18 -26.90 -5.51
CA SER A 22 10.51 -26.28 -5.65
C SER A 22 10.42 -24.77 -5.44
N LYS A 23 11.44 -24.23 -4.77
CA LYS A 23 11.66 -22.80 -4.53
C LYS A 23 12.05 -22.10 -5.84
N ASP A 24 11.14 -22.00 -6.80
CA ASP A 24 11.36 -21.18 -7.97
C ASP A 24 10.29 -20.09 -8.02
N ILE A 25 10.79 -18.86 -7.95
CA ILE A 25 10.01 -17.63 -8.07
C ILE A 25 9.33 -17.68 -9.44
N PRO A 26 7.98 -17.49 -9.54
CA PRO A 26 7.30 -17.47 -10.83
C PRO A 26 7.95 -16.42 -11.73
N GLU A 27 8.47 -16.85 -12.88
CA GLU A 27 9.26 -16.02 -13.81
C GLU A 27 8.45 -14.81 -14.31
N ASP A 28 7.14 -14.98 -14.43
CA ASP A 28 6.17 -13.93 -14.75
C ASP A 28 6.17 -12.78 -13.73
N LYS A 29 6.46 -13.06 -12.45
CA LYS A 29 6.54 -12.04 -11.39
C LYS A 29 7.82 -11.19 -11.44
N LEU A 30 8.84 -11.62 -12.19
CA LEU A 30 10.08 -10.86 -12.35
C LEU A 30 10.02 -9.92 -13.57
N VAL A 31 9.24 -10.27 -14.59
CA VAL A 31 9.14 -9.52 -15.84
C VAL A 31 8.41 -8.19 -15.65
N TRP A 32 7.28 -8.16 -14.94
CA TRP A 32 6.56 -6.90 -14.67
C TRP A 32 7.35 -5.96 -13.75
N LEU A 33 8.12 -6.51 -12.80
CA LEU A 33 8.96 -5.74 -11.90
C LEU A 33 10.07 -5.00 -12.67
N ASN A 34 10.69 -5.67 -13.63
CA ASN A 34 11.68 -5.06 -14.51
C ASN A 34 11.08 -3.93 -15.36
N GLN A 35 9.88 -4.12 -15.90
CA GLN A 35 9.18 -3.08 -16.69
C GLN A 35 8.83 -1.85 -15.84
N LEU A 36 8.40 -2.05 -14.59
CA LEU A 36 8.04 -0.96 -13.68
C LEU A 36 9.30 -0.17 -13.23
N ILE A 37 10.41 -0.87 -12.97
CA ILE A 37 11.71 -0.24 -12.68
C ILE A 37 12.19 0.57 -13.89
N GLU A 38 11.95 0.09 -15.11
CA GLU A 38 12.38 0.77 -16.33
C GLU A 38 11.64 2.08 -16.58
N TRP A 39 10.35 2.14 -16.27
CA TRP A 39 9.56 3.37 -16.33
C TRP A 39 9.97 4.44 -15.30
N GLN A 40 10.70 4.06 -14.24
CA GLN A 40 11.07 4.96 -13.14
C GLN A 40 12.54 5.42 -13.15
N LYS A 41 13.31 5.12 -14.21
CA LYS A 41 14.76 5.40 -14.29
C LYS A 41 15.19 6.89 -14.24
N ASP A 42 14.27 7.84 -14.11
CA ASP A 42 14.59 9.28 -14.05
C ASP A 42 14.93 9.84 -12.66
N LEU A 43 14.94 9.04 -11.59
CA LEU A 43 15.26 9.52 -10.24
C LEU A 43 16.42 8.74 -9.59
N LYS A 44 17.50 9.47 -9.27
CA LYS A 44 18.82 9.01 -8.78
C LYS A 44 18.87 8.20 -7.46
N ASP A 45 17.76 7.68 -6.96
CA ASP A 45 17.66 7.01 -5.64
C ASP A 45 17.06 5.58 -5.74
N THR A 46 17.32 4.87 -6.84
CA THR A 46 16.61 3.63 -7.24
C THR A 46 17.04 2.37 -6.48
N SER A 47 18.29 2.27 -6.00
CA SER A 47 18.84 1.01 -5.45
C SER A 47 18.17 0.59 -4.14
N LYS A 48 18.02 1.51 -3.18
CA LYS A 48 17.37 1.24 -1.89
C LYS A 48 15.86 0.98 -2.04
N PHE A 49 15.25 1.56 -3.08
CA PHE A 49 13.84 1.33 -3.38
C PHE A 49 13.62 -0.07 -3.94
N ALA A 50 14.45 -0.50 -4.89
CA ALA A 50 14.38 -1.83 -5.50
C ALA A 50 14.56 -2.96 -4.47
N GLU A 51 15.54 -2.84 -3.56
CA GLU A 51 15.73 -3.82 -2.48
C GLU A 51 14.51 -3.90 -1.55
N SER A 52 13.90 -2.75 -1.22
CA SER A 52 12.73 -2.73 -0.35
C SER A 52 11.47 -3.30 -1.00
N LEU A 53 11.34 -3.16 -2.33
CA LEU A 53 10.28 -3.78 -3.11
C LEU A 53 10.47 -5.30 -3.21
N GLN A 54 11.68 -5.77 -3.49
CA GLN A 54 11.99 -7.20 -3.53
C GLN A 54 11.63 -7.89 -2.20
N ALA A 55 11.91 -7.25 -1.06
CA ALA A 55 11.55 -7.79 0.24
C ALA A 55 10.02 -7.84 0.51
N ASP A 56 9.24 -6.93 -0.09
CA ASP A 56 7.78 -6.95 0.03
C ASP A 56 7.15 -8.10 -0.82
N VAL A 57 7.80 -8.55 -1.89
CA VAL A 57 7.30 -9.63 -2.78
C VAL A 57 7.24 -11.01 -2.10
N PHE A 58 8.06 -11.26 -1.08
CA PHE A 58 8.14 -12.56 -0.40
C PHE A 58 7.21 -12.73 0.81
N LYS A 59 6.37 -11.75 1.12
CA LYS A 59 5.43 -11.83 2.24
C LYS A 59 4.17 -12.60 1.84
N ASP A 60 3.56 -13.28 2.81
CA ASP A 60 2.18 -13.77 2.67
C ASP A 60 1.30 -12.59 2.20
N ARG A 61 0.36 -12.84 1.28
CA ARG A 61 -0.43 -11.78 0.63
C ARG A 61 -1.91 -11.91 0.99
N ILE A 62 -2.55 -10.76 1.15
CA ILE A 62 -3.99 -10.61 1.36
C ILE A 62 -4.61 -9.88 0.17
N PHE A 63 -5.86 -10.21 -0.13
CA PHE A 63 -6.66 -9.58 -1.17
C PHE A 63 -7.78 -8.77 -0.50
N VAL A 64 -7.80 -7.48 -0.79
CA VAL A 64 -8.78 -6.54 -0.24
C VAL A 64 -9.52 -5.86 -1.38
N PHE A 65 -10.75 -5.45 -1.11
CA PHE A 65 -11.66 -4.90 -2.12
C PHE A 65 -11.82 -3.39 -1.95
N THR A 66 -11.89 -2.68 -3.06
CA THR A 66 -12.46 -1.31 -3.07
C THR A 66 -13.99 -1.39 -2.97
N PRO A 67 -14.67 -0.30 -2.58
CA PRO A 67 -16.14 -0.26 -2.60
C PRO A 67 -16.72 -0.43 -4.01
N GLU A 68 -15.91 -0.18 -5.04
CA GLU A 68 -16.26 -0.32 -6.45
C GLU A 68 -16.07 -1.76 -6.97
N GLY A 69 -15.51 -2.66 -6.14
CA GLY A 69 -15.34 -4.07 -6.46
C GLY A 69 -13.99 -4.43 -7.08
N GLU A 70 -13.03 -3.50 -7.12
CA GLU A 70 -11.66 -3.79 -7.56
C GLU A 70 -10.89 -4.55 -6.48
N ILE A 71 -10.06 -5.50 -6.91
CA ILE A 71 -9.24 -6.34 -6.01
C ILE A 71 -7.82 -5.79 -5.97
N LEU A 72 -7.30 -5.58 -4.77
CA LEU A 72 -5.96 -5.06 -4.51
C LEU A 72 -5.15 -6.08 -3.70
N ASP A 73 -3.89 -6.29 -4.10
CA ASP A 73 -2.98 -7.24 -3.48
C ASP A 73 -2.03 -6.53 -2.49
N LEU A 74 -2.17 -6.84 -1.20
CA LEU A 74 -1.35 -6.24 -0.15
C LEU A 74 -0.56 -7.30 0.61
N PRO A 75 0.58 -6.95 1.23
CA PRO A 75 1.26 -7.88 2.13
C PRO A 75 0.42 -8.11 3.39
N ASP A 76 0.58 -9.29 4.00
CA ASP A 76 -0.07 -9.63 5.25
C ASP A 76 0.22 -8.60 6.36
N GLY A 77 -0.81 -8.31 7.13
CA GLY A 77 -0.79 -7.28 8.17
C GLY A 77 -0.69 -5.85 7.64
N ALA A 78 -0.93 -5.61 6.35
CA ALA A 78 -1.11 -4.26 5.81
C ALA A 78 -2.26 -3.53 6.50
N THR A 79 -2.18 -2.20 6.47
CA THR A 79 -3.15 -1.31 7.14
C THR A 79 -3.95 -0.49 6.14
N PRO A 80 -5.07 0.14 6.53
CA PRO A 80 -5.80 1.07 5.67
C PRO A 80 -4.93 2.18 5.07
N VAL A 81 -3.86 2.59 5.76
CA VAL A 81 -2.89 3.57 5.23
C VAL A 81 -2.07 2.97 4.09
N ASP A 82 -1.63 1.71 4.21
CA ASP A 82 -0.95 1.00 3.12
C ASP A 82 -1.85 0.91 1.88
N PHE A 83 -3.13 0.56 2.08
CA PHE A 83 -4.14 0.53 1.02
C PHE A 83 -4.32 1.90 0.34
N ALA A 84 -4.44 2.98 1.13
CA ALA A 84 -4.57 4.33 0.60
C ALA A 84 -3.38 4.74 -0.28
N TYR A 85 -2.15 4.43 0.14
CA TYR A 85 -0.93 4.70 -0.63
C TYR A 85 -0.77 3.79 -1.85
N HIS A 86 -1.38 2.61 -1.84
CA HIS A 86 -1.39 1.70 -2.98
C HIS A 86 -2.33 2.22 -4.09
N ILE A 87 -3.49 2.78 -3.73
CA ILE A 87 -4.39 3.43 -4.70
C ILE A 87 -3.71 4.65 -5.31
N HIS A 88 -3.29 5.61 -4.47
CA HIS A 88 -2.64 6.82 -4.95
C HIS A 88 -1.92 7.54 -3.80
N THR A 89 -0.78 8.17 -4.10
CA THR A 89 -0.01 8.94 -3.10
C THR A 89 -0.82 10.06 -2.47
N GLU A 90 -1.61 10.80 -3.25
CA GLU A 90 -2.51 11.85 -2.77
C GLU A 90 -3.59 11.32 -1.81
N VAL A 91 -4.16 10.16 -2.11
CA VAL A 91 -5.17 9.51 -1.23
C VAL A 91 -4.52 9.11 0.09
N GLY A 92 -3.31 8.55 0.04
CA GLY A 92 -2.49 8.27 1.23
C GLY A 92 -2.17 9.53 2.04
N HIS A 93 -1.77 10.63 1.39
CA HIS A 93 -1.45 11.89 2.06
C HIS A 93 -2.67 12.59 2.67
N CYS A 94 -3.83 12.48 2.03
CA CYS A 94 -5.07 13.06 2.50
C CYS A 94 -5.88 12.12 3.41
N CYS A 95 -5.39 10.90 3.68
CA CYS A 95 -6.08 9.91 4.50
C CYS A 95 -6.35 10.45 5.93
N ARG A 96 -7.61 10.45 6.34
CA ARG A 96 -8.04 10.94 7.67
C ARG A 96 -8.66 9.83 8.51
N GLU A 97 -9.59 9.10 7.91
CA GLU A 97 -10.34 8.01 8.53
C GLU A 97 -10.46 6.86 7.54
N SER A 98 -10.68 5.65 8.05
CA SER A 98 -10.90 4.46 7.25
C SER A 98 -12.15 3.75 7.70
N LYS A 99 -12.89 3.19 6.74
CA LYS A 99 -13.93 2.22 7.00
C LYS A 99 -13.54 0.88 6.41
N VAL A 100 -13.84 -0.17 7.14
CA VAL A 100 -13.71 -1.55 6.66
C VAL A 100 -15.07 -2.22 6.83
N ASN A 101 -15.60 -2.82 5.76
CA ASN A 101 -16.93 -3.43 5.72
C ASN A 101 -18.01 -2.48 6.25
N SER A 102 -17.98 -1.22 5.78
CA SER A 102 -18.88 -0.13 6.15
C SER A 102 -18.83 0.31 7.63
N LYS A 103 -17.85 -0.13 8.41
CA LYS A 103 -17.63 0.27 9.81
C LYS A 103 -16.38 1.11 9.95
N LEU A 104 -16.43 2.18 10.75
CA LEU A 104 -15.25 2.98 11.06
C LEU A 104 -14.25 2.16 11.85
N VAL A 105 -13.01 2.10 11.35
CA VAL A 105 -11.89 1.40 11.99
C VAL A 105 -10.70 2.35 12.14
N PRO A 106 -9.84 2.14 13.14
CA PRO A 106 -8.65 2.95 13.29
C PRO A 106 -7.65 2.68 12.15
N LEU A 107 -6.84 3.68 11.80
CA LEU A 107 -5.87 3.60 10.69
C LEU A 107 -4.78 2.53 10.87
N ASN A 108 -4.57 2.04 12.10
CA ASN A 108 -3.61 0.98 12.44
C ASN A 108 -4.25 -0.43 12.44
N HIS A 109 -5.52 -0.54 12.06
CA HIS A 109 -6.19 -1.82 11.90
C HIS A 109 -5.46 -2.67 10.87
N LYS A 110 -5.32 -3.98 11.13
CA LYS A 110 -4.75 -4.92 10.17
C LYS A 110 -5.86 -5.39 9.25
N LEU A 111 -5.63 -5.28 7.95
CA LEU A 111 -6.58 -5.76 6.94
C LEU A 111 -6.51 -7.28 6.84
N GLU A 112 -7.65 -7.89 6.58
CA GLU A 112 -7.79 -9.32 6.36
C GLU A 112 -8.28 -9.61 4.93
N ASN A 113 -8.14 -10.87 4.52
CA ASN A 113 -8.55 -11.29 3.19
C ASN A 113 -10.08 -11.18 3.05
N GLY A 114 -10.55 -10.50 2.00
CA GLY A 114 -11.99 -10.29 1.78
C GLY A 114 -12.55 -8.97 2.31
N ASP A 115 -11.74 -8.16 3.00
CA ASP A 115 -12.19 -6.87 3.52
C ASP A 115 -12.48 -5.86 2.42
N VAL A 116 -13.61 -5.17 2.52
CA VAL A 116 -13.94 -4.01 1.69
C VAL A 116 -13.47 -2.74 2.41
N VAL A 117 -12.51 -2.03 1.82
CA VAL A 117 -11.85 -0.88 2.45
C VAL A 117 -12.25 0.42 1.75
N GLU A 118 -12.80 1.35 2.51
CA GLU A 118 -13.14 2.71 2.06
C GLU A 118 -12.26 3.72 2.82
N ILE A 119 -11.55 4.57 2.08
CA ILE A 119 -10.69 5.61 2.65
C ILE A 119 -11.41 6.95 2.60
N ILE A 120 -11.51 7.60 3.75
CA ILE A 120 -12.08 8.94 3.89
C ILE A 120 -10.93 9.95 3.84
N THR A 121 -10.86 10.70 2.75
CA THR A 121 -9.84 11.72 2.52
C THR A 121 -10.29 13.09 3.01
N GLY A 122 -9.38 13.84 3.63
CA GLY A 122 -9.55 15.26 3.97
C GLY A 122 -9.09 16.20 2.86
N LYS A 123 -9.35 17.51 3.03
CA LYS A 123 -8.95 18.57 2.07
C LYS A 123 -7.45 18.94 2.14
N LYS A 124 -6.75 18.52 3.18
CA LYS A 124 -5.34 18.87 3.43
C LYS A 124 -4.53 17.61 3.62
N GLN A 125 -3.38 17.56 2.98
CA GLN A 125 -2.38 16.52 3.21
C GLN A 125 -1.87 16.60 4.64
N SER A 126 -2.00 15.52 5.40
CA SER A 126 -1.56 15.48 6.80
C SER A 126 -1.04 14.11 7.29
N PRO A 127 -0.10 13.45 6.59
CA PRO A 127 0.63 12.32 7.13
C PRO A 127 1.19 12.59 8.52
N LYS A 128 1.06 11.60 9.41
CA LYS A 128 1.62 11.69 10.77
C LYS A 128 2.87 10.83 10.88
N ARG A 129 3.81 11.26 11.73
CA ARG A 129 5.00 10.44 12.08
C ARG A 129 4.61 9.07 12.62
N ASP A 130 3.52 9.00 13.38
CA ASP A 130 3.06 7.77 14.02
C ASP A 130 2.69 6.67 13.02
N TRP A 131 2.35 7.04 11.78
CA TRP A 131 2.05 6.07 10.73
C TRP A 131 3.25 5.17 10.40
N LEU A 132 4.48 5.67 10.58
CA LEU A 132 5.69 4.89 10.32
C LEU A 132 5.81 3.65 11.22
N TYR A 133 5.11 3.60 12.36
CA TYR A 133 5.14 2.45 13.28
C TYR A 133 4.29 1.28 12.82
N PHE A 134 3.18 1.53 12.12
CA PHE A 134 2.22 0.48 11.76
C PHE A 134 2.16 0.17 10.26
N VAL A 135 2.53 1.12 9.40
CA VAL A 135 2.58 0.96 7.95
C VAL A 135 3.58 -0.14 7.56
N LYS A 136 3.12 -1.09 6.75
CA LYS A 136 3.92 -2.26 6.36
C LYS A 136 4.69 -2.08 5.07
N THR A 137 4.08 -1.49 4.07
CA THR A 137 4.64 -1.37 2.72
C THR A 137 5.80 -0.39 2.68
N SER A 138 6.83 -0.74 1.91
CA SER A 138 7.97 0.13 1.63
C SER A 138 7.56 1.44 0.96
N VAL A 139 6.61 1.36 0.02
CA VAL A 139 6.06 2.50 -0.74
C VAL A 139 5.43 3.53 0.18
N ALA A 140 4.50 3.13 1.04
CA ALA A 140 3.86 4.06 1.99
C ALA A 140 4.89 4.65 2.96
N ARG A 141 5.79 3.81 3.51
CA ARG A 141 6.84 4.27 4.44
C ARG A 141 7.76 5.32 3.81
N ASN A 142 8.16 5.14 2.55
CA ASN A 142 9.01 6.08 1.85
C ASN A 142 8.29 7.39 1.53
N ASN A 143 7.05 7.34 1.06
CA ASN A 143 6.24 8.54 0.79
C ASN A 143 6.00 9.36 2.07
N ILE A 144 5.65 8.71 3.19
CA ILE A 144 5.47 9.37 4.48
C ILE A 144 6.77 10.04 4.94
N ARG A 145 7.91 9.34 4.87
CA ARG A 145 9.22 9.91 5.24
C ARG A 145 9.59 11.11 4.38
N ASN A 146 9.37 11.03 3.07
CA ASN A 146 9.70 12.11 2.14
C ASN A 146 8.86 13.36 2.43
N TRP A 147 7.55 13.18 2.69
CA TRP A 147 6.66 14.27 3.07
C TRP A 147 7.07 14.92 4.39
N LEU A 148 7.41 14.12 5.41
CA LEU A 148 7.86 14.63 6.71
C LEU A 148 9.16 15.42 6.62
N LYS A 149 10.11 14.95 5.79
CA LYS A 149 11.35 15.68 5.52
C LYS A 149 11.09 17.02 4.84
N LYS A 150 10.18 17.05 3.85
CA LYS A 150 9.79 18.29 3.15
C LYS A 150 9.26 19.33 4.13
N ILE A 151 8.32 18.95 5.00
CA ILE A 151 7.75 19.87 5.99
C ILE A 151 8.76 20.30 7.03
N SER A 152 9.62 19.39 7.49
CA SER A 152 10.68 19.76 8.41
C SER A 152 11.62 20.80 7.78
N ARG A 153 11.96 20.66 6.50
CA ARG A 153 12.79 21.62 5.77
C ARG A 153 12.09 22.96 5.64
N ASP A 154 10.83 22.97 5.23
CA ASP A 154 10.06 24.21 5.04
C ASP A 154 9.93 25.00 6.36
N LYS A 155 9.65 24.31 7.47
CA LYS A 155 9.62 24.91 8.81
C LYS A 155 10.97 25.47 9.26
N ASN A 156 12.06 24.76 8.97
CA ASN A 156 13.41 25.21 9.33
C ASN A 156 13.81 26.46 8.54
N LEU A 157 13.44 26.54 7.26
CA LEU A 157 13.66 27.72 6.43
C LEU A 157 12.86 28.93 6.92
N GLU A 158 11.58 28.72 7.24
CA GLU A 158 10.71 29.76 7.80
C GLU A 158 11.26 30.29 9.14
N SER A 159 11.70 29.38 10.02
CA SER A 159 12.31 29.75 11.31
C SER A 159 13.63 30.49 11.13
N GLY A 160 14.48 30.05 10.21
CA GLY A 160 15.76 30.70 9.92
C GLY A 160 15.59 32.11 9.35
N ASN A 161 14.68 32.29 8.40
CA ASN A 161 14.36 33.61 7.84
C ASN A 161 13.82 34.56 8.91
N ARG A 162 13.01 34.06 9.85
CA ARG A 162 12.50 34.87 10.96
C ARG A 162 13.63 35.35 11.86
N ILE A 163 14.57 34.48 12.21
CA ILE A 163 15.74 34.86 13.03
C ILE A 163 16.58 35.93 12.33
N ILE A 164 16.82 35.80 11.02
CA ILE A 164 17.61 36.77 10.25
C ILE A 164 16.89 38.13 10.13
N ASN A 165 15.57 38.13 9.99
CA ASN A 165 14.79 39.37 9.79
C ASN A 165 14.44 40.09 11.10
N ASP A 166 14.47 39.38 12.24
CA ASP A 166 14.24 39.94 13.57
C ASP A 166 15.56 40.51 14.19
N GLU A 167 16.71 40.38 13.52
CA GLU A 167 17.99 41.08 13.79
C GLU A 167 18.17 42.33 12.92
#